data_AF-A0A933W1R9-F1
#
_entry.id   AF-A0A933W1R9-F1
#
_cell.length_a   1.000
_cell.length_b   1.000
_cell.length_c   1.000
_cell.angle_alpha   90.00
_cell.angle_beta   90.00
_cell.angle_gamma   90.00
#
_symmetry.space_group_name_H-M   'P 1'
#
loop_
_entity.id
_entity.type
_entity.pdbx_description
1 polymer ?
#
loop_
_entity_poly.entity_id
_entity_poly.type
_entity_poly.pdbx_seq_one_letter_code
_entity_poly.pdbx_strand_id
1 'polypeptide(L)'
;MLLLLWEYQVHPEQREEFESLYRPDGRWVELFRRSPGYVSTTLMRDLQDPNRFLVSDRWASVEAYEQLRTQHAADYQALDERGRRLYRAEREVGRFAFCD
;
A
#
# COMPACT_ATOMS: atom_id res chain seq x y z
N MET A 1 -14.32 -4.66 -8.80
CA MET A 1 -13.00 -4.03 -8.59
C MET A 1 -12.98 -3.33 -7.24
N LEU A 2 -11.89 -3.47 -6.49
CA LEU A 2 -11.66 -2.89 -5.16
C LEU A 2 -10.54 -1.86 -5.24
N LEU A 3 -10.71 -0.73 -4.55
CA LEU A 3 -9.65 0.23 -4.22
C LEU A 3 -9.47 0.27 -2.70
N LEU A 4 -8.26 0.03 -2.23
CA LEU A 4 -7.84 0.30 -0.86
C LEU A 4 -7.10 1.64 -0.86
N LEU A 5 -7.47 2.55 0.05
CA LEU A 5 -6.77 3.83 0.21
C LEU A 5 -6.24 3.96 1.64
N TRP A 6 -4.93 4.12 1.73
CA TRP A 6 -4.21 4.31 2.98
C TRP A 6 -3.59 5.69 3.03
N GLU A 7 -3.56 6.27 4.22
CA GLU A 7 -2.86 7.50 4.54
C GLU A 7 -1.76 7.20 5.54
N TYR A 8 -0.58 7.75 5.28
CA TYR A 8 0.58 7.63 6.13
C TYR A 8 1.14 8.99 6.46
N GLN A 9 1.51 9.14 7.73
CA GLN A 9 2.28 10.25 8.20
C GLN A 9 3.71 9.78 8.47
N VAL A 10 4.59 9.97 7.49
CA VAL A 10 5.94 9.42 7.42
C VAL A 10 6.92 10.22 8.28
N HIS A 11 7.91 9.54 8.86
CA HIS A 11 9.05 10.20 9.51
C HIS A 11 9.86 10.99 8.46
N PRO A 12 10.16 12.28 8.66
CA PRO A 12 10.86 13.09 7.65
C PRO A 12 12.16 12.47 7.12
N GLU A 13 12.90 11.79 8.00
CA GLU A 13 14.15 11.08 7.75
C GLU A 13 13.98 9.71 7.07
N GLN A 14 12.77 9.14 7.05
CA GLN A 14 12.47 7.84 6.45
C GLN A 14 11.74 7.95 5.10
N ARG A 15 11.57 9.16 4.57
CA ARG A 15 10.78 9.38 3.34
C ARG A 15 11.30 8.61 2.15
N GLU A 16 12.60 8.59 1.92
CA GLU A 16 13.20 7.87 0.79
C GLU A 16 12.97 6.36 0.89
N GLU A 17 13.12 5.80 2.10
CA GLU A 17 12.88 4.38 2.37
C GLU A 17 11.38 4.04 2.23
N PHE A 18 10.49 4.91 2.70
CA PHE A 18 9.05 4.78 2.51
C PHE A 18 8.69 4.81 1.01
N GLU A 19 9.20 5.79 0.27
CA GLU A 19 8.99 5.87 -1.17
C GLU A 19 9.50 4.60 -1.88
N SER A 20 10.69 4.12 -1.55
CA SER A 20 11.26 2.86 -2.09
C SER A 20 10.38 1.64 -1.80
N LEU A 21 9.76 1.58 -0.62
CA LEU A 21 8.92 0.45 -0.21
C LEU A 21 7.55 0.44 -0.91
N TYR A 22 6.94 1.62 -1.08
CA TYR A 22 5.53 1.79 -1.51
C TYR A 22 5.33 2.28 -2.95
N ARG A 23 6.38 2.67 -3.69
CA ARG A 23 6.28 3.03 -5.11
C ARG A 23 5.80 1.86 -5.99
N PRO A 24 5.32 2.11 -7.23
CA PRO A 24 4.86 1.08 -8.16
C PRO A 24 5.90 0.00 -8.54
N ASP A 25 7.17 0.23 -8.25
CA ASP A 25 8.31 -0.67 -8.42
C ASP A 25 8.89 -1.17 -7.07
N GLY A 26 8.25 -0.83 -5.95
CA GLY A 26 8.66 -1.20 -4.60
C GLY A 26 8.26 -2.63 -4.19
N ARG A 27 8.72 -3.03 -3.00
CA ARG A 27 8.58 -4.41 -2.50
C ARG A 27 7.13 -4.83 -2.24
N TRP A 28 6.25 -3.91 -1.88
CA TRP A 28 4.81 -4.20 -1.80
C TRP A 28 4.26 -4.67 -3.15
N VAL A 29 4.65 -4.01 -4.24
CA VAL A 29 4.21 -4.37 -5.58
C VAL A 29 4.82 -5.69 -6.05
N GLU A 30 6.08 -5.97 -5.73
CA GLU A 30 6.68 -7.28 -6.01
C GLU A 30 5.87 -8.43 -5.38
N LEU A 31 5.37 -8.25 -4.16
CA LEU A 31 4.47 -9.21 -3.52
C LEU A 31 3.12 -9.25 -4.23
N PHE A 32 2.49 -8.08 -4.45
CA PHE A 32 1.13 -8.01 -4.99
C PHE A 32 1.03 -8.58 -6.41
N ARG A 33 2.07 -8.42 -7.25
CA ARG A 33 2.17 -9.03 -8.59
C ARG A 33 2.10 -10.55 -8.60
N ARG A 34 2.24 -11.23 -7.47
CA ARG A 34 2.07 -12.68 -7.37
C ARG A 34 0.61 -13.12 -7.45
N SER A 35 -0.34 -12.20 -7.25
CA SER A 35 -1.76 -12.47 -7.49
C SER A 35 -2.17 -12.03 -8.90
N PRO A 36 -2.87 -12.88 -9.68
CA PRO A 36 -3.44 -12.47 -10.97
C PRO A 36 -4.55 -11.40 -10.81
N GLY A 37 -5.06 -11.18 -9.60
CA GLY A 37 -6.08 -10.17 -9.32
C GLY A 37 -5.51 -8.81 -8.88
N TYR A 38 -4.19 -8.65 -8.77
CA TYR A 38 -3.58 -7.34 -8.55
C TYR A 38 -3.66 -6.49 -9.82
N VAL A 39 -4.06 -5.22 -9.68
CA VAL A 39 -4.18 -4.28 -10.81
C VAL A 39 -3.06 -3.24 -10.77
N SER A 40 -2.94 -2.49 -9.67
CA SER A 40 -1.94 -1.43 -9.56
C SER A 40 -1.81 -0.88 -8.14
N THR A 41 -0.63 -0.40 -7.79
CA THR A 41 -0.36 0.45 -6.62
C THR A 41 0.04 1.84 -7.11
N THR A 42 -0.44 2.88 -6.43
CA THR A 42 -0.04 4.27 -6.67
C THR A 42 0.37 4.91 -5.36
N LEU A 43 1.54 5.54 -5.35
CA LEU A 43 2.02 6.36 -4.26
C LEU A 43 1.83 7.83 -4.61
N MET A 44 1.21 8.60 -3.72
CA MET A 44 0.97 10.03 -3.86
C MET A 44 1.52 10.75 -2.64
N ARG A 45 2.21 11.88 -2.86
CA ARG A 45 2.66 12.76 -1.78
C ARG A 45 1.80 14.00 -1.75
N ASP A 46 1.43 14.45 -0.56
CA ASP A 46 0.69 15.70 -0.36
C ASP A 46 1.55 16.91 -0.81
N LEU A 47 0.91 17.90 -1.42
CA LEU A 47 1.57 19.13 -1.88
C LEU A 47 1.82 20.14 -0.73
N GLN A 48 1.05 20.03 0.36
CA GLN A 48 1.10 20.94 1.51
C GLN A 48 1.91 20.36 2.68
N ASP A 49 1.87 19.04 2.88
CA ASP A 49 2.70 18.34 3.87
C ASP A 49 3.60 17.29 3.18
N PRO A 50 4.91 17.55 3.02
CA PRO A 50 5.80 16.62 2.34
C PRO A 50 6.06 15.31 3.13
N ASN A 51 5.49 15.16 4.33
CA ASN A 51 5.54 13.95 5.14
C ASN A 51 4.22 13.20 5.15
N ARG A 52 3.20 13.67 4.43
CA ARG A 52 1.91 12.98 4.28
C ARG A 52 1.85 12.30 2.92
N PHE A 53 1.55 11.02 2.93
CA PHE A 53 1.46 10.19 1.74
C PHE A 53 0.13 9.45 1.71
N LEU A 54 -0.38 9.25 0.50
CA LEU A 54 -1.45 8.31 0.23
C LEU A 54 -0.90 7.14 -0.60
N VAL A 55 -1.33 5.93 -0.26
CA VAL A 55 -1.09 4.72 -1.06
C VAL A 55 -2.44 4.17 -1.48
N SER A 56 -2.61 3.93 -2.77
CA SER A 56 -3.81 3.31 -3.30
C SER A 56 -3.50 1.99 -3.98
N ASP A 57 -4.15 0.91 -3.55
CA ASP A 57 -4.01 -0.41 -4.15
C ASP A 57 -5.32 -0.82 -4.83
N ARG A 58 -5.23 -1.17 -6.12
CA ARG A 58 -6.35 -1.63 -6.93
C ARG A 58 -6.27 -3.13 -7.14
N TRP A 59 -7.42 -3.77 -6.96
CA TRP A 59 -7.60 -5.20 -7.04
C TRP A 59 -8.83 -5.53 -7.88
N ALA A 60 -8.79 -6.61 -8.65
CA ALA A 60 -9.90 -7.06 -9.48
C ALA A 60 -11.17 -7.34 -8.63
N SER A 61 -10.99 -7.85 -7.41
CA SER A 61 -12.05 -8.10 -6.44
C SER A 61 -11.54 -8.06 -5.00
N VAL A 62 -12.45 -8.11 -4.02
CA VAL A 62 -12.10 -8.19 -2.60
C VAL A 62 -11.45 -9.54 -2.30
N GLU A 63 -11.99 -10.61 -2.88
CA GLU A 63 -11.52 -11.98 -2.71
C GLU A 63 -10.08 -12.13 -3.21
N ALA A 64 -9.71 -11.49 -4.32
CA ALA A 64 -8.34 -11.54 -4.84
C ALA A 64 -7.32 -10.92 -3.87
N TYR A 65 -7.69 -9.85 -3.17
CA TYR A 65 -6.86 -9.22 -2.14
C TYR A 65 -6.73 -10.12 -0.90
N GLU A 66 -7.85 -10.66 -0.43
CA GLU A 66 -7.88 -11.54 0.76
C GLU A 66 -7.13 -12.86 0.53
N GLN A 67 -7.24 -13.43 -0.67
CA GLN A 67 -6.48 -14.62 -1.07
C GLN A 67 -4.99 -14.35 -1.05
N LEU A 68 -4.52 -13.24 -1.62
CA LEU A 68 -3.10 -12.87 -1.57
C LEU A 68 -2.61 -12.72 -0.12
N ARG A 69 -3.36 -12.00 0.73
CA ARG A 69 -3.01 -11.83 2.14
C ARG A 69 -2.87 -13.15 2.89
N THR A 70 -3.71 -14.12 2.54
CA THR A 70 -3.72 -15.44 3.19
C THR A 70 -2.60 -16.33 2.65
N GLN A 71 -2.44 -16.40 1.33
CA GLN A 71 -1.43 -17.25 0.67
C GLN A 71 0.01 -16.78 0.91
N HIS A 72 0.21 -15.48 1.10
CA HIS A 72 1.52 -14.88 1.35
C HIS A 72 1.60 -14.17 2.70
N ALA A 73 0.92 -14.68 3.72
CA ALA A 73 0.81 -14.06 5.04
C ALA A 73 2.16 -13.69 5.67
N ALA A 74 3.17 -14.57 5.54
CA ALA A 74 4.50 -14.33 6.09
C ALA A 74 5.21 -13.15 5.39
N ASP A 75 5.22 -13.12 4.06
CA ASP A 75 5.83 -12.04 3.29
C ASP A 75 5.09 -10.71 3.52
N TYR A 76 3.75 -10.77 3.59
CA TYR A 76 2.91 -9.62 3.90
C TYR A 76 3.25 -9.05 5.28
N GLN A 77 3.33 -9.89 6.30
CA GLN A 77 3.67 -9.48 7.66
C GLN A 77 5.09 -8.88 7.74
N ALA A 78 6.07 -9.46 7.05
CA ALA A 78 7.43 -8.94 7.03
C ALA A 78 7.50 -7.54 6.41
N LEU A 79 6.74 -7.28 5.34
CA LEU A 79 6.64 -5.94 4.74
C LEU A 79 5.90 -4.95 5.64
N ASP A 80 4.83 -5.40 6.32
CA ASP A 80 4.10 -4.59 7.30
C ASP A 80 5.00 -4.15 8.46
N GLU A 81 5.75 -5.08 9.05
CA GLU A 81 6.69 -4.80 10.15
C GLU A 81 7.83 -3.86 9.73
N ARG A 82 8.31 -3.98 8.49
CA ARG A 82 9.29 -3.03 7.92
C ARG A 82 8.66 -1.64 7.75
N GLY A 83 7.45 -1.58 7.21
CA GLY A 83 6.71 -0.35 6.96
C GLY A 83 6.43 0.43 8.25
N ARG A 84 5.98 -0.24 9.31
CA ARG A 84 5.63 0.38 10.61
C ARG A 84 6.73 1.23 11.24
N ARG A 85 7.99 1.02 10.87
CA ARG A 85 9.14 1.81 11.36
C ARG A 85 9.33 3.13 10.62
N LEU A 86 8.63 3.32 9.49
CA LEU A 86 8.83 4.44 8.57
C LEU A 86 7.86 5.59 8.81
N TYR A 87 6.76 5.37 9.52
CA TYR A 87 5.72 6.36 9.78
C TYR A 87 5.30 6.43 11.25
N ARG A 88 4.82 7.61 11.66
CA ARG A 88 4.30 7.88 13.01
C ARG A 88 2.80 7.66 13.13
N ALA A 89 2.08 7.65 12.02
CA ALA A 89 0.67 7.33 11.97
C ALA A 89 0.30 6.68 10.64
N GLU A 90 -0.64 5.74 10.71
CA GLU A 90 -1.31 5.13 9.57
C GLU A 90 -2.82 5.27 9.75
N ARG A 91 -3.54 5.38 8.64
CA ARG A 91 -5.00 5.37 8.62
C ARG A 91 -5.50 4.71 7.36
N GLU A 92 -6.37 3.72 7.51
CA GLU A 92 -7.20 3.28 6.39
C GLU A 92 -8.22 4.40 6.11
N VAL A 93 -8.09 5.06 4.96
CA VAL A 93 -9.06 6.09 4.54
C VAL A 93 -10.37 5.41 4.15
N GLY A 94 -10.26 4.24 3.52
CA GLY A 94 -11.40 3.36 3.27
C GLY A 94 -11.16 2.36 2.15
N ARG A 95 -12.23 1.61 1.87
CA ARG A 95 -12.32 0.65 0.78
C ARG A 95 -13.47 1.05 -0.13
N PHE A 96 -13.22 1.08 -1.43
CA PHE A 96 -14.18 1.60 -2.40
C PHE A 96 -14.40 0.59 -3.53
N ALA A 97 -15.66 0.45 -3.93
CA ALA A 97 -16.03 -0.14 -5.21
C ALA A 97 -16.06 0.96 -6.28
N PHE A 98 -15.82 0.57 -7.53
CA PHE A 98 -16.04 1.44 -8.69
C PHE A 98 -17.51 1.31 -9.12
N CYS A 99 -18.15 2.40 -9.51
CA CYS A 99 -19.59 2.45 -9.82
C CYS A 99 -19.88 2.40 -11.33
N ASP A 100 -18.85 2.16 -12.14
CA ASP A 100 -18.81 2.42 -13.57
C ASP A 100 -18.68 1.10 -14.35
#